data_AF-A0A820K5R7-F1
#
_entry.id   AF-A0A820K5R7-F1
#
_cell.length_a   1.000
_cell.length_b   1.000
_cell.length_c   1.000
_cell.angle_alpha   90.00
_cell.angle_beta   90.00
_cell.angle_gamma   90.00
#
_symmetry.space_group_name_H-M   'P 1'
#
loop_
_entity.id
_entity.type
_entity.pdbx_description
1 polymer ?
#
loop_
_entity_poly.entity_id
_entity_poly.type
_entity_poly.pdbx_seq_one_letter_code
_entity_poly.pdbx_strand_id
1 'polypeptide(L)' 'MLTVRPDLQTQGYGKFILSMAESYAVNKWNIDYIDMTVLIQRPELIEYYKRRGYIDTGQREPFPMHGNKY' A
#
# COMPACT_ATOMS: atom_id res chain seq x y z
N MET A 1 -3.00 7.83 -0.08
CA MET A 1 -4.02 6.77 0.12
C MET A 1 -4.29 6.12 -1.23
N LEU A 2 -4.12 4.79 -1.36
CA LEU A 2 -4.49 4.04 -2.57
C LEU A 2 -5.91 3.50 -2.39
N THR A 3 -6.84 3.81 -3.29
CA THR A 3 -8.21 3.34 -3.20
C THR A 3 -8.76 3.07 -4.60
N VAL A 4 -9.34 1.89 -4.77
CA VAL A 4 -10.08 1.50 -5.96
C VAL A 4 -11.55 1.50 -5.58
N ARG A 5 -12.41 2.03 -6.46
CA ARG A 5 -13.86 1.99 -6.25
C ARG A 5 -14.32 0.54 -5.99
N PRO A 6 -15.24 0.30 -5.04
CA PRO A 6 -15.66 -1.06 -4.67
C PRO A 6 -16.13 -1.92 -5.84
N ASP A 7 -16.86 -1.35 -6.80
CA ASP A 7 -17.36 -2.02 -8.00
C ASP A 7 -16.25 -2.43 -8.99
N LEU A 8 -15.06 -1.86 -8.86
CA LEU A 8 -13.88 -2.16 -9.67
C LEU A 8 -12.83 -2.95 -8.91
N GLN A 9 -13.11 -3.34 -7.65
CA GLN A 9 -12.21 -4.24 -6.93
C GLN A 9 -12.19 -5.61 -7.61
N THR A 10 -11.16 -6.40 -7.30
CA THR A 10 -10.88 -7.74 -7.87
C THR A 10 -10.62 -7.81 -9.38
N GLN A 11 -10.82 -6.72 -10.14
CA GLN A 11 -10.49 -6.63 -11.58
C GLN A 11 -9.01 -6.31 -11.87
N GLY A 12 -8.15 -6.32 -10.85
CA GLY A 12 -6.71 -6.11 -11.02
C GLY A 12 -6.24 -4.65 -11.04
N TYR A 13 -7.13 -3.65 -10.98
CA TYR A 13 -6.74 -2.23 -10.94
C TYR A 13 -5.81 -1.89 -9.78
N GLY A 14 -6.07 -2.43 -8.59
CA GLY A 14 -5.18 -2.22 -7.45
C GLY A 14 -3.77 -2.78 -7.68
N LYS A 15 -3.65 -3.87 -8.45
CA LYS A 15 -2.35 -4.45 -8.85
C LYS A 15 -1.65 -3.51 -9.81
N PHE A 16 -2.37 -3.08 -10.85
CA PHE A 16 -1.84 -2.24 -11.90
C PHE A 16 -1.31 -0.91 -11.35
N ILE A 17 -2.12 -0.21 -10.53
CA ILE A 17 -1.72 1.08 -9.96
C ILE A 17 -0.50 0.93 -9.05
N LEU A 18 -0.47 -0.10 -8.21
CA LEU A 18 0.64 -0.35 -7.31
C LEU A 18 1.95 -0.63 -8.08
N SER A 19 1.91 -1.53 -9.07
CA SER A 19 3.08 -1.85 -9.88
C SER A 19 3.59 -0.66 -10.69
N MET A 20 2.68 0.19 -11.19
CA MET A 20 3.08 1.43 -11.85
C MET A 20 3.74 2.41 -10.89
N ALA A 21 3.23 2.54 -9.66
CA ALA A 21 3.81 3.41 -8.63
C ALA A 21 5.20 2.93 -8.21
N GLU A 22 5.36 1.63 -7.96
CA GLU A 22 6.65 0.99 -7.63
C GLU A 22 7.67 1.23 -8.75
N SER A 23 7.28 0.91 -10.00
CA SER A 23 8.14 1.10 -11.17
C SER A 23 8.53 2.55 -11.35
N TYR A 24 7.58 3.49 -11.22
CA TYR A 24 7.86 4.92 -11.34
C TYR A 24 8.86 5.38 -10.28
N ALA A 25 8.67 4.99 -9.03
CA ALA A 25 9.52 5.42 -7.92
C ALA A 25 10.97 4.91 -8.09
N VAL A 26 11.15 3.67 -8.50
CA VAL A 26 12.48 3.11 -8.83
C VAL A 26 13.10 3.87 -10.00
N ASN A 27 12.38 4.04 -11.11
CA ASN A 27 12.93 4.68 -12.32
C ASN A 27 13.21 6.18 -12.17
N LYS A 28 12.46 6.89 -11.33
CA LYS A 28 12.58 8.35 -11.19
C LYS A 28 13.41 8.79 -10.00
N TRP A 29 13.37 8.05 -8.90
CA TRP A 29 14.00 8.45 -7.66
C TRP A 29 15.08 7.47 -7.19
N ASN A 30 15.25 6.33 -7.87
CA ASN A 30 16.25 5.31 -7.54
C ASN A 30 16.18 4.90 -6.05
N ILE A 31 14.97 4.65 -5.56
CA ILE A 31 14.73 4.24 -4.17
C ILE A 31 14.90 2.72 -4.03
N ASP A 32 15.41 2.30 -2.87
CA ASP A 32 15.63 0.88 -2.56
C ASP A 32 14.42 0.21 -1.90
N TYR A 33 13.52 0.99 -1.29
CA TYR A 33 12.34 0.48 -0.59
C TYR A 33 11.16 1.46 -0.60
N ILE A 34 9.96 0.92 -0.41
CA ILE A 34 8.71 1.68 -0.26
C ILE A 34 8.05 1.24 1.04
N ASP A 35 7.81 2.21 1.92
CA ASP A 35 7.05 1.99 3.15
C ASP A 35 5.57 2.33 2.99
N MET A 36 4.72 1.54 3.62
CA MET A 36 3.27 1.75 3.63
C MET A 36 2.69 1.44 5.01
N THR A 37 1.81 2.32 5.50
CA THR A 37 0.99 2.05 6.69
C THR A 37 -0.35 1.44 6.27
N VAL A 38 -0.71 0.29 6.85
CA VAL A 38 -1.96 -0.42 6.56
C VAL A 38 -2.79 -0.55 7.84
N LEU A 39 -4.10 -0.38 7.73
CA LEU A 39 -5.02 -0.57 8.85
C LEU A 39 -5.04 -2.04 9.29
N ILE A 40 -4.73 -2.29 10.56
CA ILE A 40 -4.75 -3.64 11.17
C ILE A 40 -6.11 -4.32 11.00
N GLN A 41 -7.19 -3.55 11.05
CA GLN A 41 -8.57 -4.05 10.89
C GLN A 41 -8.88 -4.56 9.46
N ARG A 42 -7.93 -4.47 8.52
CA ARG A 42 -8.07 -4.95 7.14
C ARG A 42 -7.06 -6.08 6.85
N PRO A 43 -7.22 -7.27 7.45
CA PRO A 43 -6.28 -8.39 7.28
C PRO A 43 -6.13 -8.83 5.82
N GLU A 44 -7.19 -8.78 5.03
CA GLU A 44 -7.13 -9.11 3.59
C GLU A 44 -6.20 -8.19 2.82
N LEU A 45 -6.15 -6.90 3.19
CA LEU A 45 -5.29 -5.91 2.56
C LEU A 45 -3.82 -6.13 2.95
N ILE A 46 -3.57 -6.50 4.21
CA ILE A 46 -2.24 -6.90 4.69
C ILE A 46 -1.73 -8.11 3.88
N GLU A 47 -2.54 -9.16 3.77
CA GLU A 47 -2.19 -10.36 3.01
C GLU A 47 -2.03 -10.08 1.51
N TYR A 48 -2.81 -9.14 0.95
CA TYR A 48 -2.65 -8.68 -0.43
C TYR A 48 -1.28 -8.05 -0.70
N TYR A 49 -0.75 -7.24 0.24
CA TYR A 49 0.57 -6.63 0.10
C TYR A 49 1.70 -7.64 0.34
N LYS A 50 1.53 -8.57 1.29
CA LYS A 50 2.51 -9.65 1.54
C LYS A 50 2.72 -10.52 0.30
N ARG A 51 1.65 -10.87 -0.42
CA ARG A 51 1.74 -11.60 -1.71
C ARG A 51 2.49 -10.83 -2.81
N ARG A 52 2.77 -9.54 -2.62
CA ARG A 52 3.52 -8.69 -3.56
C ARG A 52 4.96 -8.40 -3.12
N GLY A 53 5.41 -9.03 -2.03
CA GLY A 53 6.78 -8.87 -1.54
C GLY A 53 6.92 -7.82 -0.43
N TYR A 54 5.83 -7.18 0.01
CA TYR A 54 5.89 -6.34 1.21
C TYR A 54 6.08 -7.22 2.46
N ILE A 55 6.93 -6.74 3.37
CA ILE A 55 7.22 -7.41 4.64
C ILE A 55 6.59 -6.59 5.75
N ASP A 56 5.92 -7.27 6.68
CA ASP A 56 5.40 -6.61 7.88
C ASP A 56 6.57 -6.22 8.79
N THR A 57 6.77 -4.91 8.97
CA THR A 57 7.85 -4.36 9.78
C THR A 57 7.60 -4.49 11.28
N GLY A 58 6.40 -4.92 11.69
CA GLY A 58 5.98 -4.97 13.10
C GLY A 58 5.68 -3.59 13.71
N GLN A 59 5.96 -2.50 13.00
CA GLN A 59 5.66 -1.15 13.46
C GLN A 59 4.15 -0.94 13.51
N ARG A 60 3.67 -0.40 14.64
CA ARG A 60 2.25 -0.12 14.89
C ARG A 60 2.13 1.26 15.48
N GLU A 61 1.25 2.06 14.89
CA GLU A 61 0.97 3.42 15.33
C GLU A 61 -0.55 3.63 15.40
N PRO A 62 -1.03 4.50 16.30
CA PRO A 62 -2.45 4.84 16.35
C PRO A 62 -2.88 5.48 15.02
N PHE A 63 -4.11 5.20 14.61
CA PHE A 63 -4.67 5.89 13.45
C PHE A 63 -4.72 7.39 13.74
N PRO A 64 -4.24 8.25 12.83
CA PRO A 64 -4.18 9.68 13.07
C PRO A 64 -5.60 10.24 13.26
N MET A 65 -5.88 10.79 14.44
CA MET A 65 -7.17 11.40 14.79
C MET A 65 -7.41 12.70 14.02
N HIS A 66 -6.33 13.36 13.58
CA HIS A 66 -6.35 14.51 12.69
C HIS A 66 -5.67 14.05 11.40
N GLY A 67 -6.34 14.18 10.26
CA GLY A 67 -6.02 13.49 9.00
C GLY A 67 -4.64 13.72 8.36
N ASN A 68 -3.68 14.32 9.05
CA ASN A 68 -2.29 14.40 8.60
C ASN A 68 -1.42 13.39 9.35
N LYS A 69 -1.04 12.34 8.63
CA LYS A 69 0.30 11.77 8.77
C LYS A 69 1.06 12.35 7.57
N TYR A 70 1.91 13.34 7.84
CA TYR A 70 2.58 14.30 6.91
C TYR A 70 1.73 15.52 6.54
#